data_AF-A0A2W4LVS0-F1
#
_entry.id   AF-A0A2W4LVS0-F1
#
_cell.length_a   1.000
_cell.length_b   1.000
_cell.length_c   1.000
_cell.angle_alpha   90.00
_cell.angle_beta   90.00
_cell.angle_gamma   90.00
#
_symmetry.space_group_name_H-M   'P 1'
#
loop_
_entity.id
_entity.type
_entity.pdbx_description
1 polymer ?
#
loop_
_entity_poly.entity_id
_entity_poly.type
_entity_poly.pdbx_seq_one_letter_code
_entity_poly.pdbx_strand_id
1 'polypeptide(L)'
;MNPGFAAAALVRELGEHPKLAALASTVRTAALDAWLARHGRHGATARFSLPSVPPSVPPGTAAAAPLTRDDADTSYGNVLDVLERGAELPEERAMLGALIALALRERPPLSATETAELAYELVWHAAHTQCDALAVLDLVLGPNAAPIWQGVGSVVLNPELSPPDFGRTELLIAAAALGASTSKEAARLRAEAARRTSDPAVAAVLLAGSDVGSWRDRASERPGDAPGGPSEKTTPAERTSALESARDDAEGASEKVARSEEASAIEGARDDVGVGSEEPEKVAPADRTSAQTSEPDAARADDATSETPEDATPAIAAHALEGLASTEAPPTEAPTDTEAPPESDAAPDSAARRGSARSASRSTPSKEGKRTRSVWKPASKIEPTGPERPPATDELTGELVSVQSPWVTVLLTVTLVIVPVVVVRALLRYVLLCRRPASLRLTPHGLELSQRTIVLGHVLRSRSTVVPLSGLVRITREVRYAGAALYAGLFALTLGTYVGTRRFLEGLRVAGGSLDLFAFAALALLLGISLDFFFSSVAHSSRGRCRVIVVPTRGRAFGVGSVDARSADALLTRVSKQVRAVAERRTPARISEPV
;
A
#
# COMPACT_ATOMS: atom_id res chain seq x y z
N MET A 1 18.97 -11.53 -14.89
CA MET A 1 18.03 -11.90 -15.97
C MET A 1 18.85 -12.17 -17.21
N ASN A 2 18.70 -13.33 -17.85
CA ASN A 2 19.29 -13.54 -19.17
C ASN A 2 18.53 -12.61 -20.13
N PRO A 3 19.14 -11.55 -20.67
CA PRO A 3 18.45 -10.52 -21.46
C PRO A 3 17.98 -11.03 -22.83
N GLY A 4 18.09 -12.34 -23.09
CA GLY A 4 17.85 -13.00 -24.37
C GLY A 4 16.59 -13.85 -24.45
N PHE A 5 15.68 -13.82 -23.46
CA PHE A 5 14.31 -14.25 -23.77
C PHE A 5 13.69 -13.20 -24.66
N ALA A 6 13.84 -13.38 -25.98
CA ALA A 6 13.17 -12.56 -26.96
C ALA A 6 11.67 -12.77 -26.78
N ALA A 7 10.98 -11.82 -26.15
CA ALA A 7 9.52 -11.84 -26.02
C ALA A 7 8.83 -12.12 -27.38
N ALA A 8 9.47 -11.69 -28.49
CA ALA A 8 9.09 -12.02 -29.85
C ALA A 8 9.08 -13.53 -30.17
N ALA A 9 10.08 -14.29 -29.71
CA ALA A 9 10.14 -15.74 -29.91
C ALA A 9 9.03 -16.44 -29.12
N LEU A 10 8.85 -16.06 -27.85
CA LEU A 10 7.79 -16.60 -26.99
C LEU A 10 6.39 -16.31 -27.54
N VAL A 11 6.11 -15.06 -27.94
CA VAL A 11 4.82 -14.68 -28.53
C VAL A 11 4.58 -15.41 -29.85
N ARG A 12 5.62 -15.58 -30.69
CA ARG A 12 5.51 -16.32 -31.95
C ARG A 12 5.20 -17.79 -31.72
N GLU A 13 5.94 -18.43 -30.81
CA GLU A 13 5.75 -19.85 -30.49
C GLU A 13 4.37 -20.13 -29.89
N LEU A 14 3.94 -19.33 -28.91
CA LEU A 14 2.58 -19.42 -28.38
C LEU A 14 1.54 -19.14 -29.48
N GLY A 15 1.84 -18.20 -30.38
CA GLY A 15 1.06 -17.89 -31.57
C GLY A 15 0.83 -19.06 -32.53
N GLU A 16 1.78 -20.01 -32.57
CA GLU A 16 1.76 -21.22 -33.40
C GLU A 16 1.11 -22.41 -32.68
N HIS A 17 0.76 -22.28 -31.39
CA HIS A 17 0.19 -23.38 -30.59
C HIS A 17 -1.21 -23.80 -31.09
N PRO A 18 -1.48 -25.10 -31.32
CA PRO A 18 -2.75 -25.57 -31.91
C PRO A 18 -3.98 -25.25 -31.05
N LYS A 19 -3.79 -25.07 -29.74
CA LYS A 19 -4.84 -24.74 -28.77
C LYS A 19 -4.77 -23.30 -28.25
N LEU A 20 -4.10 -22.39 -28.97
CA LEU A 20 -3.86 -21.02 -28.54
C LEU A 20 -5.13 -20.31 -28.02
N ALA A 21 -6.23 -20.33 -28.77
CA ALA A 21 -7.47 -19.64 -28.38
C ALA A 21 -8.01 -20.14 -27.02
N ALA A 22 -7.93 -21.46 -26.77
CA ALA A 22 -8.37 -22.06 -25.51
C ALA A 22 -7.41 -21.73 -24.36
N LEU A 23 -6.09 -21.73 -24.60
CA LEU A 23 -5.07 -21.28 -23.64
C LEU A 23 -5.26 -19.83 -23.24
N ALA A 24 -5.30 -18.94 -24.24
CA ALA A 24 -5.41 -17.51 -24.07
C ALA A 24 -6.72 -17.14 -23.35
N SER A 25 -7.85 -17.75 -23.74
CA SER A 25 -9.13 -17.56 -23.07
C SER A 25 -9.13 -18.05 -21.61
N THR A 26 -8.51 -19.20 -21.34
CA THR A 26 -8.41 -19.74 -19.97
C THR A 26 -7.60 -18.82 -19.07
N VAL A 27 -6.40 -18.40 -19.51
CA VAL A 27 -5.56 -17.47 -18.74
C VAL A 27 -6.25 -16.12 -18.55
N ARG A 28 -6.89 -15.58 -19.60
CA ARG A 28 -7.63 -14.32 -19.53
C ARG A 28 -8.77 -14.38 -18.51
N THR A 29 -9.48 -15.51 -18.46
CA THR A 29 -10.59 -15.73 -17.50
C THR A 29 -10.07 -15.81 -16.07
N ALA A 30 -9.00 -16.59 -15.84
CA ALA A 30 -8.36 -16.68 -14.52
C ALA A 30 -7.84 -15.32 -14.03
N ALA A 31 -7.26 -14.50 -14.92
CA ALA A 31 -6.85 -13.14 -14.61
C ALA A 31 -8.05 -12.27 -14.19
N LEU A 32 -9.12 -12.27 -15.00
CA LEU A 32 -10.33 -11.50 -14.70
C LEU A 32 -10.98 -11.92 -13.38
N ASP A 33 -11.06 -13.23 -13.11
CA ASP A 33 -11.60 -13.76 -11.85
C ASP A 33 -10.78 -13.30 -10.65
N ALA A 34 -9.44 -13.30 -10.75
CA ALA A 34 -8.56 -12.79 -9.70
C ALA A 34 -8.76 -11.29 -9.46
N TRP A 35 -8.92 -10.49 -10.52
CA TRP A 35 -9.20 -9.06 -10.42
C TRP A 35 -10.58 -8.80 -9.77
N LEU A 36 -11.62 -9.51 -10.20
CA LEU A 36 -12.98 -9.41 -9.68
C LEU A 36 -13.08 -9.87 -8.21
N ALA A 37 -12.38 -10.94 -7.84
CA ALA A 37 -12.32 -11.42 -6.47
C ALA A 37 -11.76 -10.36 -5.51
N ARG A 38 -10.77 -9.57 -5.97
CA ARG A 38 -10.17 -8.51 -5.17
C ARG A 38 -11.05 -7.27 -5.04
N HIS A 39 -11.62 -6.81 -6.15
CA HIS A 39 -12.40 -5.57 -6.19
C HIS A 39 -13.87 -5.77 -5.77
N GLY A 40 -14.25 -7.02 -5.52
CA GLY A 40 -15.56 -7.44 -5.04
C GLY A 40 -16.62 -7.30 -6.14
N ARG A 41 -17.54 -8.27 -6.20
CA ARG A 41 -18.74 -8.22 -7.07
C ARG A 41 -19.65 -7.00 -6.82
N HIS A 42 -19.41 -6.22 -5.76
CA HIS A 42 -20.20 -5.06 -5.35
C HIS A 42 -19.49 -3.71 -5.52
N GLY A 43 -18.21 -3.68 -5.91
CA GLY A 43 -17.40 -2.45 -5.94
C GLY A 43 -17.33 -1.80 -7.33
N ALA A 44 -17.03 -2.58 -8.36
CA ALA A 44 -16.92 -2.06 -9.74
C ALA A 44 -18.28 -1.62 -10.31
N THR A 45 -19.34 -2.35 -9.99
CA THR A 45 -20.71 -2.12 -10.49
C THR A 45 -21.44 -0.93 -9.84
N ALA A 46 -20.96 -0.44 -8.69
CA ALA A 46 -21.64 0.63 -7.94
C ALA A 46 -21.34 2.06 -8.45
N ARG A 47 -20.32 2.27 -9.29
CA ARG A 47 -20.08 3.54 -10.01
C ARG A 47 -20.31 3.46 -11.51
N PHE A 48 -20.29 2.26 -12.08
CA PHE A 48 -20.61 2.00 -13.48
C PHE A 48 -21.74 0.98 -13.55
N SER A 49 -22.96 1.43 -13.27
CA SER A 49 -24.15 0.61 -13.46
C SER A 49 -24.48 0.52 -14.95
N LEU A 50 -23.81 -0.37 -15.67
CA LEU A 50 -24.45 -1.06 -16.78
C LEU A 50 -25.33 -2.18 -16.19
N PRO A 51 -26.51 -2.46 -16.78
CA PRO A 51 -27.35 -3.55 -16.33
C PRO A 51 -26.53 -4.84 -16.30
N SER A 52 -26.60 -5.54 -15.17
CA SER A 52 -25.94 -6.82 -14.91
C SER A 52 -26.42 -7.87 -15.90
N VAL A 53 -25.82 -7.86 -17.08
CA VAL A 53 -25.77 -9.02 -17.95
C VAL A 53 -24.65 -9.87 -17.33
N PRO A 54 -24.91 -11.07 -16.76
CA PRO A 54 -23.82 -12.03 -16.54
C PRO A 54 -23.05 -12.11 -17.86
N PRO A 55 -21.71 -12.16 -17.93
CA PRO A 55 -20.98 -12.11 -19.19
C PRO A 55 -21.62 -13.14 -20.11
N SER A 56 -22.48 -12.65 -20.99
CA SER A 56 -23.30 -13.51 -21.81
C SER A 56 -22.28 -13.96 -22.79
N VAL A 57 -21.76 -15.17 -22.58
CA VAL A 57 -20.94 -15.88 -23.56
C VAL A 57 -21.68 -15.65 -24.87
N PRO A 58 -21.12 -14.82 -25.78
CA PRO A 58 -21.90 -14.37 -26.91
C PRO A 58 -22.36 -15.62 -27.66
N PRO A 59 -23.66 -15.71 -28.01
CA PRO A 59 -24.18 -16.85 -28.75
C PRO A 59 -23.43 -16.93 -30.08
N GLY A 60 -22.52 -17.88 -30.20
CA GLY A 60 -21.64 -18.04 -31.38
C GLY A 60 -20.24 -18.55 -31.07
N THR A 61 -19.70 -18.35 -29.87
CA THR A 61 -18.53 -19.13 -29.43
C THR A 61 -19.03 -20.48 -28.94
N ALA A 62 -18.98 -21.49 -29.82
CA ALA A 62 -19.05 -22.89 -29.41
C ALA A 62 -18.17 -23.02 -28.17
N ALA A 63 -18.74 -23.46 -27.04
CA ALA A 63 -18.01 -23.66 -25.80
C ALA A 63 -16.77 -24.49 -26.15
N ALA A 64 -15.61 -23.84 -26.16
CA ALA A 64 -14.37 -24.51 -26.53
C ALA A 64 -14.28 -25.71 -25.59
N ALA A 65 -14.04 -26.89 -26.17
CA ALA A 65 -13.91 -28.11 -25.39
C ALA A 65 -12.96 -27.84 -24.21
N PRO A 66 -13.29 -28.32 -23.00
CA PRO A 66 -12.47 -28.07 -21.82
C PRO A 66 -11.02 -28.45 -22.13
N LEU A 67 -10.11 -27.52 -21.88
CA LEU A 67 -8.69 -27.70 -22.12
C LEU A 67 -8.18 -28.84 -21.24
N THR A 68 -7.65 -29.90 -21.84
CA THR A 68 -7.02 -31.00 -21.09
C THR A 68 -5.62 -30.59 -20.63
N ARG A 69 -5.02 -31.32 -19.67
CA ARG A 69 -3.63 -31.05 -19.27
C ARG A 69 -2.67 -31.24 -20.44
N ASP A 70 -2.84 -32.27 -21.26
CA ASP A 70 -2.01 -32.50 -22.44
C ASP A 70 -2.15 -31.38 -23.50
N ASP A 71 -3.35 -30.80 -23.65
CA ASP A 71 -3.58 -29.63 -24.51
C ASP A 71 -2.92 -28.35 -23.96
N ALA A 72 -2.52 -28.35 -22.69
CA ALA A 72 -1.98 -27.19 -21.99
C ALA A 72 -0.44 -27.12 -21.96
N ASP A 73 0.24 -28.12 -22.52
CA ASP A 73 1.70 -28.17 -22.56
C ASP A 73 2.28 -27.18 -23.57
N THR A 74 3.24 -26.38 -23.11
CA THR A 74 4.04 -25.49 -23.95
C THR A 74 5.53 -25.71 -23.66
N SER A 75 6.44 -25.21 -24.48
CA SER A 75 7.88 -25.27 -24.16
C SER A 75 8.26 -24.47 -22.91
N TYR A 76 7.35 -23.65 -22.39
CA TYR A 76 7.52 -22.83 -21.18
C TYR A 76 6.81 -23.43 -19.95
N GLY A 77 6.31 -24.66 -20.06
CA GLY A 77 5.58 -25.38 -19.03
C GLY A 77 4.09 -25.57 -19.34
N ASN A 78 3.42 -26.36 -18.51
CA ASN A 78 1.99 -26.61 -18.62
C ASN A 78 1.20 -25.42 -18.04
N VAL A 79 0.36 -24.79 -18.86
CA VAL A 79 -0.38 -23.57 -18.47
C VAL A 79 -1.34 -23.82 -17.30
N LEU A 80 -2.00 -24.99 -17.26
CA LEU A 80 -2.94 -25.32 -16.19
C LEU A 80 -2.22 -25.56 -14.85
N ASP A 81 -1.09 -26.29 -14.88
CA ASP A 81 -0.29 -26.52 -13.68
C ASP A 81 0.28 -25.19 -13.13
N VAL A 82 0.73 -24.30 -14.02
CA VAL A 82 1.22 -22.96 -13.65
C VAL A 82 0.10 -22.09 -13.04
N LEU A 83 -1.13 -22.16 -13.55
CA LEU A 83 -2.26 -21.44 -12.94
C LEU A 83 -2.64 -22.01 -11.57
N GLU A 84 -2.54 -23.32 -11.37
CA GLU A 84 -2.89 -23.99 -10.11
C GLU A 84 -1.87 -23.68 -8.99
N ARG A 85 -0.57 -23.81 -9.28
CA ARG A 85 0.48 -23.57 -8.29
C ARG A 85 0.96 -22.11 -8.19
N GLY A 86 0.66 -21.32 -9.22
CA GLY A 86 1.24 -19.99 -9.45
C GLY A 86 2.54 -20.07 -10.27
N ALA A 87 2.80 -19.02 -11.06
CA ALA A 87 4.07 -18.91 -11.78
C ALA A 87 5.23 -18.76 -10.79
N GLU A 88 6.30 -19.51 -10.97
CA GLU A 88 7.50 -19.44 -10.13
C GLU A 88 8.69 -18.96 -10.97
N LEU A 89 8.77 -19.43 -12.21
CA LEU A 89 9.85 -19.12 -13.14
C LEU A 89 9.57 -17.83 -13.94
N PRO A 90 10.61 -17.05 -14.30
CA PRO A 90 10.45 -15.88 -15.16
C PRO A 90 9.77 -16.17 -16.50
N GLU A 91 10.03 -17.33 -17.09
CA GLU A 91 9.48 -17.79 -18.36
C GLU A 91 7.98 -18.06 -18.27
N GLU A 92 7.53 -18.66 -17.17
CA GLU A 92 6.11 -18.91 -16.88
C GLU A 92 5.34 -17.59 -16.75
N ARG A 93 5.93 -16.60 -16.07
CA ARG A 93 5.36 -15.26 -15.93
C ARG A 93 5.19 -14.57 -17.28
N ALA A 94 6.23 -14.65 -18.12
CA ALA A 94 6.21 -14.09 -19.47
C ALA A 94 5.18 -14.80 -20.36
N MET A 95 5.08 -16.13 -20.25
CA MET A 95 4.06 -16.94 -20.94
C MET A 95 2.64 -16.49 -20.57
N LEU A 96 2.34 -16.34 -19.27
CA LEU A 96 1.01 -15.89 -18.84
C LEU A 96 0.69 -14.47 -19.34
N GLY A 97 1.65 -13.53 -19.23
CA GLY A 97 1.49 -12.18 -19.78
C GLY A 97 1.23 -12.16 -21.29
N ALA A 98 1.95 -12.99 -22.05
CA ALA A 98 1.76 -13.14 -23.49
C ALA A 98 0.42 -13.75 -23.85
N LEU A 99 -0.05 -14.78 -23.13
CA LEU A 99 -1.36 -15.38 -23.35
C LEU A 99 -2.50 -14.39 -23.08
N ILE A 100 -2.37 -13.53 -22.06
CA ILE A 100 -3.33 -12.43 -21.83
C ILE A 100 -3.34 -11.47 -23.02
N ALA A 101 -2.18 -11.02 -23.50
CA ALA A 101 -2.10 -10.11 -24.64
C ALA A 101 -2.64 -10.75 -25.95
N LEU A 102 -2.38 -12.05 -26.17
CA LEU A 102 -2.90 -12.80 -27.31
C LEU A 102 -4.43 -12.95 -27.25
N ALA A 103 -5.01 -13.14 -26.06
CA ALA A 103 -6.46 -13.13 -25.88
C ALA A 103 -7.10 -11.80 -26.29
N LEU A 104 -6.43 -10.67 -25.96
CA LEU A 104 -6.89 -9.33 -26.33
C LEU A 104 -6.80 -9.07 -27.84
N ARG A 105 -5.87 -9.74 -28.54
CA ARG A 105 -5.79 -9.67 -30.01
C ARG A 105 -7.00 -10.29 -30.68
N GLU A 106 -7.49 -11.41 -30.14
CA GLU A 106 -8.68 -12.09 -30.65
C GLU A 106 -9.97 -11.37 -30.27
N ARG A 107 -9.99 -10.72 -29.10
CA ARG A 107 -11.15 -10.00 -28.57
C ARG A 107 -10.75 -8.60 -28.11
N PRO A 108 -10.55 -7.67 -29.06
CA PRO A 108 -10.28 -6.28 -28.70
C PRO A 108 -11.49 -5.68 -27.96
N PRO A 109 -11.27 -4.77 -27.00
CA PRO A 109 -12.38 -4.08 -26.32
C PRO A 109 -13.20 -3.28 -27.34
N LEU A 110 -14.53 -3.30 -27.19
CA LEU A 110 -15.46 -2.71 -28.16
C LEU A 110 -15.80 -1.25 -27.83
N SER A 111 -15.61 -0.84 -26.56
CA SER A 111 -15.92 0.51 -26.10
C SER A 111 -14.76 1.16 -25.33
N ALA A 112 -14.80 2.49 -25.23
CA ALA A 112 -13.84 3.26 -24.43
C ALA A 112 -13.92 2.91 -22.93
N THR A 113 -15.12 2.61 -22.42
CA THR A 113 -15.33 2.20 -21.03
C THR A 113 -14.69 0.84 -20.76
N GLU A 114 -14.97 -0.17 -21.60
CA GLU A 114 -14.34 -1.49 -21.51
C GLU A 114 -12.81 -1.40 -21.64
N THR A 115 -12.32 -0.50 -22.49
CA THR A 115 -10.87 -0.27 -22.66
C THR A 115 -10.25 0.30 -21.38
N ALA A 116 -10.93 1.22 -20.70
CA ALA A 116 -10.46 1.78 -19.43
C ALA A 116 -10.46 0.72 -18.32
N GLU A 117 -11.54 -0.06 -18.20
CA GLU A 117 -11.63 -1.17 -17.25
C GLU A 117 -10.54 -2.23 -17.47
N LEU A 118 -10.33 -2.62 -18.73
CA LEU A 118 -9.24 -3.50 -19.11
C LEU A 118 -7.87 -2.92 -18.75
N ALA A 119 -7.64 -1.63 -19.00
CA ALA A 119 -6.38 -1.00 -18.65
C ALA A 119 -6.12 -1.00 -17.14
N TYR A 120 -7.15 -0.74 -16.32
CA TYR A 120 -7.04 -0.90 -14.87
C TYR A 120 -6.70 -2.34 -14.51
N GLU A 121 -7.40 -3.31 -15.06
CA GLU A 121 -7.13 -4.72 -14.81
C GLU A 121 -5.67 -5.10 -15.13
N LEU A 122 -5.17 -4.72 -16.32
CA LEU A 122 -3.80 -5.03 -16.73
C LEU A 122 -2.75 -4.38 -15.81
N VAL A 123 -2.95 -3.12 -15.42
CA VAL A 123 -2.07 -2.43 -14.46
C VAL A 123 -2.13 -3.09 -13.09
N TRP A 124 -3.32 -3.51 -12.66
CA TRP A 124 -3.48 -4.20 -11.38
C TRP A 124 -2.75 -5.55 -11.37
N HIS A 125 -2.85 -6.34 -12.45
CA HIS A 125 -2.12 -7.60 -12.58
C HIS A 125 -0.61 -7.37 -12.55
N ALA A 126 -0.10 -6.44 -13.35
CA ALA A 126 1.33 -6.12 -13.34
C ALA A 126 1.83 -5.62 -11.97
N ALA A 127 0.96 -5.00 -11.15
CA ALA A 127 1.31 -4.50 -9.83
C ALA A 127 1.19 -5.55 -8.69
N HIS A 128 0.28 -6.52 -8.80
CA HIS A 128 -0.07 -7.42 -7.68
C HIS A 128 0.08 -8.90 -7.98
N THR A 129 0.27 -9.25 -9.24
CA THR A 129 0.55 -10.61 -9.66
C THR A 129 1.90 -10.64 -10.37
N GLN A 130 2.31 -11.82 -10.77
CA GLN A 130 3.53 -11.97 -11.55
C GLN A 130 3.26 -11.95 -13.06
N CYS A 131 2.02 -11.66 -13.46
CA CYS A 131 1.58 -11.67 -14.85
C CYS A 131 1.59 -10.23 -15.40
N ASP A 132 2.59 -9.89 -16.21
CA ASP A 132 2.68 -8.58 -16.87
C ASP A 132 2.45 -8.71 -18.37
N ALA A 133 1.21 -8.42 -18.80
CA ALA A 133 0.88 -8.36 -20.22
C ALA A 133 1.33 -7.05 -20.88
N LEU A 134 1.52 -5.97 -20.10
CA LEU A 134 1.87 -4.64 -20.62
C LEU A 134 3.22 -4.66 -21.35
N ALA A 135 4.15 -5.49 -20.88
CA ALA A 135 5.48 -5.68 -21.48
C ALA A 135 5.45 -6.20 -22.93
N VAL A 136 4.36 -6.84 -23.38
CA VAL A 136 4.25 -7.47 -24.71
C VAL A 136 3.09 -6.95 -25.55
N LEU A 137 2.33 -5.95 -25.07
CA LEU A 137 1.16 -5.41 -25.80
C LEU A 137 1.51 -4.87 -27.18
N ASP A 138 2.57 -4.07 -27.30
CA ASP A 138 2.97 -3.48 -28.59
C ASP A 138 3.35 -4.55 -29.62
N LEU A 139 4.03 -5.60 -29.15
CA LEU A 139 4.47 -6.70 -29.98
C LEU A 139 3.27 -7.52 -30.49
N VAL A 140 2.27 -7.74 -29.65
CA VAL A 140 1.11 -8.59 -29.95
C VAL A 140 0.03 -7.85 -30.75
N LEU A 141 -0.28 -6.61 -30.35
CA LEU A 141 -1.40 -5.83 -30.90
C LEU A 141 -0.96 -4.81 -31.96
N GLY A 142 0.32 -4.43 -31.97
CA GLY A 142 0.83 -3.40 -32.86
C GLY A 142 0.05 -2.08 -32.73
N PRO A 143 -0.40 -1.47 -33.84
CA PRO A 143 -1.18 -0.23 -33.80
C PRO A 143 -2.49 -0.31 -32.99
N ASN A 144 -3.07 -1.51 -32.85
CA ASN A 144 -4.31 -1.72 -32.10
C ASN A 144 -4.11 -1.60 -30.59
N ALA A 145 -2.88 -1.48 -30.09
CA ALA A 145 -2.59 -1.22 -28.68
C ALA A 145 -2.96 0.21 -28.23
N ALA A 146 -3.14 1.16 -29.17
CA ALA A 146 -3.31 2.58 -28.84
C ALA A 146 -4.46 2.88 -27.85
N PRO A 147 -5.68 2.31 -28.00
CA PRO A 147 -6.75 2.53 -27.02
C PRO A 147 -6.40 2.02 -25.63
N ILE A 148 -5.73 0.86 -25.52
CA ILE A 148 -5.31 0.30 -24.23
C ILE A 148 -4.29 1.23 -23.57
N TRP A 149 -3.34 1.77 -24.33
CA TRP A 149 -2.40 2.76 -23.82
C TRP A 149 -3.07 4.04 -23.36
N GLN A 150 -4.15 4.50 -24.00
CA GLN A 150 -4.96 5.62 -23.50
C GLN A 150 -5.58 5.31 -22.13
N GLY A 151 -6.11 4.09 -21.96
CA GLY A 151 -6.58 3.59 -20.67
C GLY A 151 -5.46 3.61 -19.62
N VAL A 152 -4.28 3.07 -19.93
CA VAL A 152 -3.12 3.06 -19.02
C VAL A 152 -2.65 4.49 -18.70
N GLY A 153 -2.63 5.38 -19.69
CA GLY A 153 -2.34 6.80 -19.51
C GLY A 153 -3.32 7.51 -18.59
N SER A 154 -4.61 7.13 -18.63
CA SER A 154 -5.63 7.69 -17.75
C SER A 154 -5.38 7.38 -16.28
N VAL A 155 -4.78 6.21 -15.96
CA VAL A 155 -4.36 5.85 -14.60
C VAL A 155 -3.38 6.88 -14.06
N VAL A 156 -2.38 7.26 -14.86
CA VAL A 156 -1.32 8.20 -14.47
C VAL A 156 -1.81 9.65 -14.48
N LEU A 157 -2.62 10.02 -15.48
CA LEU A 157 -3.06 11.40 -15.68
C LEU A 157 -4.22 11.82 -14.76
N ASN A 158 -5.08 10.88 -14.38
CA ASN A 158 -6.28 11.12 -13.58
C ASN A 158 -6.39 10.05 -12.47
N PRO A 159 -5.43 9.97 -11.54
CA PRO A 159 -5.41 8.97 -10.47
C PRO A 159 -6.70 8.98 -9.62
N GLU A 160 -7.36 10.12 -9.50
CA GLU A 160 -8.62 10.29 -8.78
C GLU A 160 -9.84 9.59 -9.43
N LEU A 161 -9.74 9.28 -10.72
CA LEU A 161 -10.76 8.54 -11.46
C LEU A 161 -10.52 7.02 -11.44
N SER A 162 -9.34 6.59 -10.98
CA SER A 162 -8.99 5.17 -10.87
C SER A 162 -9.81 4.48 -9.76
N PRO A 163 -9.91 3.14 -9.78
CA PRO A 163 -10.54 2.39 -8.70
C PRO A 163 -9.95 2.78 -7.34
N PRO A 164 -10.73 2.79 -6.25
CA PRO A 164 -10.31 3.32 -4.95
C PRO A 164 -9.13 2.58 -4.31
N ASP A 165 -8.85 1.35 -4.77
CA ASP A 165 -7.73 0.55 -4.30
C ASP A 165 -6.43 0.83 -5.07
N PHE A 166 -6.49 1.61 -6.16
CA PHE A 166 -5.30 2.03 -6.91
C PHE A 166 -4.52 3.05 -6.10
N GLY A 167 -3.28 2.69 -5.79
CA GLY A 167 -2.34 3.52 -5.08
C GLY A 167 -1.15 3.91 -5.94
N ARG A 168 -0.05 4.17 -5.25
CA ARG A 168 1.20 4.63 -5.86
C ARG A 168 1.88 3.53 -6.69
N THR A 169 1.71 2.27 -6.30
CA THR A 169 2.34 1.13 -6.99
C THR A 169 1.84 1.04 -8.42
N GLU A 170 0.52 1.10 -8.60
CA GLU A 170 -0.17 1.05 -9.89
C GLU A 170 0.21 2.25 -10.77
N LEU A 171 0.36 3.44 -10.18
CA LEU A 171 0.84 4.62 -10.89
C LEU A 171 2.28 4.45 -11.40
N LEU A 172 3.16 3.87 -10.59
CA LEU A 172 4.55 3.61 -10.98
C LEU A 172 4.63 2.53 -12.06
N ILE A 173 3.82 1.47 -11.96
CA ILE A 173 3.75 0.40 -12.97
C ILE A 173 3.19 0.95 -14.29
N ALA A 174 2.09 1.71 -14.26
CA ALA A 174 1.53 2.34 -15.45
C ALA A 174 2.53 3.32 -16.10
N ALA A 175 3.24 4.12 -15.28
CA ALA A 175 4.30 5.00 -15.77
C ALA A 175 5.47 4.24 -16.40
N ALA A 176 5.91 3.15 -15.78
CA ALA A 176 6.97 2.30 -16.31
C ALA A 176 6.56 1.65 -17.63
N ALA A 177 5.32 1.16 -17.73
CA ALA A 177 4.78 0.56 -18.94
C ALA A 177 4.69 1.57 -20.10
N LEU A 178 4.22 2.80 -19.84
CA LEU A 178 4.25 3.89 -20.83
C LEU A 178 5.68 4.26 -21.24
N GLY A 179 6.63 4.16 -20.30
CA GLY A 179 8.06 4.37 -20.52
C GLY A 179 8.71 3.32 -21.43
N ALA A 180 8.31 2.06 -21.26
CA ALA A 180 8.85 0.90 -21.98
C ALA A 180 8.19 0.66 -23.36
N SER A 181 6.97 1.18 -23.55
CA SER A 181 6.24 1.04 -24.81
C SER A 181 6.91 1.77 -25.97
N THR A 182 6.86 1.13 -27.14
CA THR A 182 7.29 1.66 -28.45
C THR A 182 6.15 2.34 -29.22
N SER A 183 4.92 2.28 -28.71
CA SER A 183 3.76 2.92 -29.32
C SER A 183 3.88 4.44 -29.30
N LYS A 184 3.57 5.09 -30.44
CA LYS A 184 3.51 6.56 -30.53
C LYS A 184 2.52 7.15 -29.53
N GLU A 185 1.43 6.43 -29.25
CA GLU A 185 0.41 6.89 -28.32
C GLU A 185 0.89 6.84 -26.87
N ALA A 186 1.58 5.76 -26.48
CA ALA A 186 2.21 5.66 -25.17
C ALA A 186 3.27 6.76 -24.96
N ALA A 187 4.09 7.04 -25.98
CA ALA A 187 5.08 8.13 -25.93
C ALA A 187 4.43 9.51 -25.75
N ARG A 188 3.30 9.78 -26.43
CA ARG A 188 2.50 11.00 -26.28
C ARG A 188 1.98 11.15 -24.85
N LEU A 189 1.34 10.10 -24.33
CA LEU A 189 0.75 10.07 -22.99
C LEU A 189 1.82 10.19 -21.90
N ARG A 190 2.97 9.53 -22.08
CA ARG A 190 4.14 9.65 -21.19
C ARG A 190 4.60 11.10 -21.09
N ALA A 191 4.78 11.78 -22.21
CA ALA A 191 5.21 13.17 -22.24
C ALA A 191 4.17 14.10 -21.58
N GLU A 192 2.87 13.84 -21.79
CA GLU A 192 1.81 14.59 -21.10
C GLU A 192 1.83 14.34 -19.58
N ALA A 193 1.92 13.08 -19.17
CA ALA A 193 1.95 12.68 -17.77
C ALA A 193 3.16 13.26 -17.02
N ALA A 194 4.33 13.28 -17.66
CA ALA A 194 5.55 13.84 -17.08
C ALA A 194 5.41 15.34 -16.77
N ARG A 195 4.64 16.09 -17.57
CA ARG A 195 4.38 17.52 -17.35
C ARG A 195 3.33 17.79 -16.28
N ARG A 196 2.37 16.87 -16.10
CA ARG A 196 1.19 17.08 -15.24
C ARG A 196 1.31 16.46 -13.86
N THR A 197 2.10 15.40 -13.71
CA THR A 197 2.23 14.71 -12.43
C THR A 197 2.95 15.58 -11.40
N SER A 198 2.49 15.49 -10.15
CA SER A 198 3.15 16.13 -9.00
C SER A 198 3.92 15.13 -8.14
N ASP A 199 3.83 13.82 -8.42
CA ASP A 199 4.62 12.81 -7.72
C ASP A 199 6.02 12.72 -8.35
N PRO A 200 7.09 13.07 -7.62
CA PRO A 200 8.44 13.09 -8.17
C PRO A 200 8.95 11.70 -8.59
N ALA A 201 8.48 10.62 -7.95
CA ALA A 201 8.88 9.26 -8.34
C ALA A 201 8.23 8.84 -9.66
N VAL A 202 6.95 9.18 -9.83
CA VAL A 202 6.24 8.94 -11.11
C VAL A 202 6.87 9.76 -12.23
N ALA A 203 7.19 11.04 -11.96
CA ALA A 203 7.90 11.88 -12.92
C ALA A 203 9.26 11.27 -13.33
N ALA A 204 10.06 10.82 -12.36
CA ALA A 204 11.35 10.21 -12.62
C ALA A 204 11.24 8.94 -13.49
N VAL A 205 10.25 8.07 -13.24
CA VAL A 205 10.02 6.87 -14.06
C VAL A 205 9.60 7.23 -15.49
N LEU A 206 8.70 8.20 -15.66
CA LEU A 206 8.26 8.65 -16.99
C LEU A 206 9.41 9.27 -17.80
N LEU A 207 10.32 9.98 -17.13
CA LEU A 207 11.51 10.58 -17.75
C LEU A 207 12.57 9.52 -18.07
N ALA A 208 12.84 8.56 -17.19
CA ALA A 208 13.82 7.51 -17.46
C ALA A 208 13.48 6.68 -18.72
N GLY A 209 12.20 6.49 -19.01
CA GLY A 209 11.75 5.81 -20.22
C GLY A 209 12.11 6.53 -21.54
N SER A 210 12.36 7.85 -21.54
CA SER A 210 12.70 8.55 -22.79
C SER A 210 14.06 8.16 -23.34
N ASP A 211 14.97 7.75 -22.48
CA ASP A 211 16.36 7.54 -22.84
C ASP A 211 16.59 6.19 -23.52
N VAL A 212 15.72 5.21 -23.24
CA VAL A 212 15.77 3.84 -23.79
C VAL A 212 15.57 3.84 -25.31
N GLY A 213 14.76 4.75 -25.85
CA GLY A 213 14.61 4.92 -27.30
C GLY A 213 15.88 5.48 -27.96
N SER A 214 16.51 6.47 -27.33
CA SER A 214 17.70 7.15 -27.87
C SER A 214 18.93 6.24 -27.95
N TRP A 215 19.03 5.24 -27.07
CA TRP A 215 20.13 4.27 -27.11
C TRP A 215 19.94 3.25 -28.23
N ARG A 216 18.69 2.88 -28.54
CA ARG A 216 18.37 1.93 -29.60
C ARG A 216 18.54 2.54 -30.99
N ASP A 217 18.16 3.81 -31.17
CA ASP A 217 18.40 4.54 -32.41
C ASP A 217 19.91 4.70 -32.66
N ARG A 218 20.70 5.06 -31.63
CA ARG A 218 22.18 5.11 -31.71
C ARG A 218 22.84 3.75 -31.96
N ALA A 219 22.25 2.65 -31.50
CA ALA A 219 22.73 1.30 -31.79
C ALA A 219 22.36 0.82 -33.21
N SER A 220 21.32 1.41 -33.81
CA SER A 220 20.89 1.12 -35.19
C SER A 220 21.63 1.96 -36.24
N GLU A 221 22.20 3.10 -35.84
CA GLU A 221 23.18 3.83 -36.63
C GLU A 221 24.43 2.94 -36.77
N ARG A 222 24.52 2.25 -37.91
CA ARG A 222 25.70 1.47 -38.28
C ARG A 222 26.93 2.37 -38.14
N PRO A 223 28.06 1.88 -37.57
CA PRO A 223 29.31 2.63 -37.44
C PRO A 223 30.02 2.97 -38.78
N GLY A 224 29.28 3.21 -39.87
CA GLY A 224 29.81 3.40 -41.22
C GLY A 224 29.24 4.59 -42.00
N ASP A 225 28.11 5.18 -41.60
CA ASP A 225 27.45 6.25 -42.38
C ASP A 225 27.43 7.58 -41.60
N ALA A 226 28.61 8.12 -41.30
CA ALA A 226 28.72 9.53 -40.95
C ALA A 226 28.88 10.37 -42.24
N PRO A 227 28.04 11.39 -42.48
CA PRO A 227 28.19 12.26 -43.64
C PRO A 227 29.46 13.12 -43.47
N GLY A 228 30.25 13.16 -44.55
CA GLY A 228 31.62 13.70 -44.57
C GLY A 228 31.80 15.07 -43.92
N GLY A 229 32.78 15.12 -43.02
CA GLY A 229 33.47 16.33 -42.56
C GLY A 229 34.98 16.16 -42.79
N PRO A 230 35.73 17.25 -42.95
CA PRO A 230 37.01 17.26 -43.66
C PRO A 230 38.12 16.52 -42.92
N SER A 231 38.90 15.78 -43.71
CA SER A 231 40.10 15.04 -43.34
C SER A 231 41.13 15.98 -42.70
N GLU A 232 41.30 15.90 -41.39
CA GLU A 232 42.45 16.44 -40.68
C GLU A 232 43.09 15.31 -39.87
N LYS A 233 44.32 14.95 -40.26
CA LYS A 233 45.10 13.84 -39.71
C LYS A 233 45.56 14.18 -38.30
N THR A 234 44.73 13.95 -37.29
CA THR A 234 45.19 13.94 -35.89
C THR A 234 45.86 12.60 -35.61
N THR A 235 47.13 12.64 -35.21
CA THR A 235 47.92 11.42 -34.95
C THR A 235 47.53 10.79 -33.59
N PRO A 236 47.75 9.47 -33.40
CA PRO A 236 47.40 8.77 -32.15
C PRO A 236 48.02 9.37 -30.87
N ALA A 237 49.10 10.14 -31.01
CA ALA A 237 49.77 10.84 -29.91
C ALA A 237 48.94 12.04 -29.38
N GLU A 238 48.16 12.72 -30.21
CA GLU A 238 47.34 13.86 -29.75
C GLU A 238 46.05 13.42 -29.03
N ARG A 239 45.54 12.23 -29.35
CA ARG A 239 44.38 11.65 -28.65
C ARG A 239 44.72 11.20 -27.22
N THR A 240 45.96 10.78 -26.97
CA THR A 240 46.40 10.37 -25.63
C THR A 240 46.62 11.59 -24.72
N SER A 241 47.21 12.67 -25.23
CA SER A 241 47.34 13.93 -24.49
C SER A 241 46.00 14.62 -24.18
N ALA A 242 45.01 14.51 -25.08
CA ALA A 242 43.67 15.07 -24.83
C ALA A 242 42.88 14.28 -23.76
N LEU A 243 43.09 12.96 -23.68
CA LEU A 243 42.49 12.11 -22.66
C LEU A 243 43.14 12.28 -21.28
N GLU A 244 44.43 12.58 -21.25
CA GLU A 244 45.17 12.85 -20.01
C GLU A 244 44.80 14.23 -19.44
N SER A 245 44.70 15.26 -20.28
CA SER A 245 44.21 16.60 -19.87
C SER A 245 42.77 16.57 -19.34
N ALA A 246 41.88 15.77 -19.93
CA ALA A 246 40.50 15.64 -19.47
C ALA A 246 40.38 14.87 -18.13
N ARG A 247 41.38 14.04 -17.80
CA ARG A 247 41.44 13.31 -16.53
C ARG A 247 41.90 14.21 -15.39
N ASP A 248 42.87 15.08 -15.65
CA ASP A 248 43.39 16.03 -14.66
C ASP A 248 42.33 17.10 -14.30
N ASP A 249 41.53 17.53 -15.28
CA ASP A 249 40.42 18.46 -15.04
C ASP A 249 39.27 17.84 -14.21
N ALA A 250 39.07 16.52 -14.31
CA ALA A 250 38.05 15.80 -13.56
C ALA A 250 38.44 15.55 -12.09
N GLU A 251 39.72 15.29 -11.81
CA GLU A 251 40.22 15.15 -10.44
C GLU A 251 40.20 16.49 -9.68
N GLY A 252 40.54 17.60 -10.36
CA GLY A 252 40.47 18.95 -9.77
C GLY A 252 39.05 19.41 -9.41
N ALA A 253 38.03 18.92 -10.14
CA ALA A 253 36.63 19.22 -9.83
C ALA A 253 36.12 18.45 -8.59
N SER A 254 36.60 17.23 -8.36
CA SER A 254 36.20 16.40 -7.22
C SER A 254 36.75 16.93 -5.89
N GLU A 255 38.00 17.42 -5.88
CA GLU A 255 38.62 17.99 -4.67
C GLU A 255 37.99 19.33 -4.25
N LYS A 256 37.46 20.11 -5.21
CA LYS A 256 36.73 21.36 -4.91
C LYS A 256 35.36 21.12 -4.27
N VAL A 257 34.67 20.04 -4.63
CA VAL A 257 33.38 19.68 -4.04
C VAL A 257 33.57 19.18 -2.61
N ALA A 258 34.60 18.37 -2.35
CA ALA A 258 34.91 17.88 -1.01
C ALA A 258 35.27 19.02 -0.03
N ARG A 259 36.05 20.03 -0.46
CA ARG A 259 36.37 21.20 0.38
C ARG A 259 35.17 22.12 0.63
N SER A 260 34.19 22.15 -0.27
CA SER A 260 32.98 22.97 -0.10
C SER A 260 32.01 22.37 0.93
N GLU A 261 31.94 21.05 1.06
CA GLU A 261 31.10 20.37 2.06
C GLU A 261 31.69 20.48 3.48
N GLU A 262 33.02 20.43 3.61
CA GLU A 262 33.68 20.55 4.91
C GLU A 262 33.59 21.97 5.49
N ALA A 263 33.60 23.00 4.62
CA ALA A 263 33.38 24.40 5.04
C ALA A 263 31.93 24.66 5.51
N SER A 264 30.93 24.03 4.88
CA SER A 264 29.52 24.17 5.26
C SER A 264 29.18 23.50 6.60
N ALA A 265 29.94 22.47 7.01
CA ALA A 265 29.70 21.76 8.27
C ALA A 265 30.21 22.54 9.50
N ILE A 266 31.19 23.43 9.33
CA ILE A 266 31.79 24.20 10.43
C ILE A 266 31.00 25.48 10.74
N GLU A 267 30.28 26.03 9.77
CA GLU A 267 29.50 27.27 9.95
C GLU A 267 28.13 27.04 10.62
N GLY A 268 27.59 25.82 10.58
CA GLY A 268 26.32 25.46 11.23
C GLY A 268 26.39 25.25 12.75
N ALA A 269 27.58 25.23 13.36
CA ALA A 269 27.77 24.92 14.78
C ALA A 269 27.97 26.16 15.69
N ARG A 270 27.89 27.39 15.15
CA ARG A 270 28.21 28.62 15.89
C ARG A 270 27.02 29.48 16.34
N ASP A 271 25.80 29.19 15.90
CA ASP A 271 24.64 30.08 16.15
C ASP A 271 23.73 29.69 17.33
N ASP A 272 24.09 28.68 18.13
CA ASP A 272 23.23 28.22 19.23
C ASP A 272 23.98 28.05 20.57
N VAL A 273 24.53 29.14 21.11
CA VAL A 273 24.91 29.22 22.53
C VAL A 273 24.44 30.55 23.13
N GLY A 274 23.20 30.53 23.62
CA GLY A 274 22.68 31.53 24.54
C GLY A 274 23.32 31.37 25.92
N VAL A 275 23.99 32.43 26.35
CA VAL A 275 24.64 32.61 27.65
C VAL A 275 23.62 32.54 28.79
N GLY A 276 23.82 31.60 29.71
CA GLY A 276 23.14 31.55 31.01
C GLY A 276 24.15 31.15 32.08
N SER A 277 24.58 32.14 32.86
CA SER A 277 25.51 32.01 33.99
C SER A 277 24.78 31.51 35.24
N GLU A 278 25.22 30.39 35.82
CA GLU A 278 24.99 30.08 37.24
C GLU A 278 26.27 29.47 37.86
N GLU A 279 26.50 29.84 39.11
CA GLU A 279 27.66 29.61 39.97
C GLU A 279 28.00 28.13 40.27
N PRO A 280 29.25 27.83 40.66
CA PRO A 280 29.67 26.47 41.02
C PRO A 280 29.55 26.20 42.52
N GLU A 281 28.87 25.09 42.87
CA GLU A 281 28.85 24.51 44.21
C GLU A 281 29.97 23.47 44.37
N LYS A 282 30.76 23.66 45.44
CA LYS A 282 31.82 22.78 45.94
C LYS A 282 31.32 21.38 46.29
N VAL A 283 31.96 20.33 45.77
CA VAL A 283 32.05 19.03 46.47
C VAL A 283 33.44 18.41 46.28
N ALA A 284 34.00 17.96 47.40
CA ALA A 284 35.33 17.40 47.60
C ALA A 284 35.45 15.92 47.11
N PRO A 285 36.68 15.36 47.04
CA PRO A 285 36.96 14.13 46.28
C PRO A 285 36.89 12.86 47.13
N ALA A 286 36.51 11.74 46.51
CA ALA A 286 36.65 10.41 47.10
C ALA A 286 37.26 9.42 46.09
N ASP A 287 38.44 8.96 46.48
CA ASP A 287 39.11 7.68 46.30
C ASP A 287 39.13 6.93 44.96
N ARG A 288 40.39 6.73 44.55
CA ARG A 288 40.90 5.73 43.61
C ARG A 288 40.83 4.35 44.24
N THR A 289 40.28 3.39 43.51
CA THR A 289 40.70 1.99 43.61
C THR A 289 40.82 1.40 42.22
N SER A 290 42.07 1.19 41.83
CA SER A 290 42.52 0.41 40.69
C SER A 290 42.27 -1.07 40.94
N ALA A 291 41.64 -1.77 40.00
CA ALA A 291 41.63 -3.22 39.97
C ALA A 291 42.11 -3.68 38.59
N GLN A 292 43.30 -4.30 38.61
CA GLN A 292 43.89 -5.08 37.52
C GLN A 292 42.98 -6.24 37.14
N THR A 293 42.78 -6.45 35.85
CA THR A 293 42.26 -7.70 35.31
C THR A 293 43.33 -8.29 34.41
N SER A 294 43.87 -9.42 34.87
CA SER A 294 44.90 -10.22 34.24
C SER A 294 44.34 -11.01 33.05
N GLU A 295 45.06 -11.00 31.93
CA GLU A 295 44.99 -11.99 30.86
C GLU A 295 45.25 -13.40 31.39
N PRO A 296 44.61 -14.44 30.82
CA PRO A 296 45.13 -15.79 30.91
C PRO A 296 45.72 -16.26 29.58
N ASP A 297 46.94 -16.78 29.71
CA ASP A 297 47.77 -17.46 28.72
C ASP A 297 47.06 -18.56 27.94
N ALA A 298 47.31 -18.56 26.63
CA ALA A 298 47.03 -19.65 25.72
C ALA A 298 48.13 -20.73 25.85
N ALA A 299 47.80 -21.85 26.50
CA ALA A 299 48.63 -23.04 26.53
C ALA A 299 48.22 -24.03 25.42
N ARG A 300 49.20 -24.23 24.55
CA ARG A 300 49.41 -25.23 23.51
C ARG A 300 49.32 -26.67 24.05
N ALA A 301 48.62 -27.56 23.34
CA ALA A 301 48.82 -29.00 23.43
C ALA A 301 48.55 -29.62 22.05
N ASP A 302 49.59 -30.25 21.52
CA ASP A 302 49.65 -31.05 20.30
C ASP A 302 49.19 -32.50 20.55
N ASP A 303 48.98 -33.24 19.44
CA ASP A 303 48.96 -34.71 19.27
C ASP A 303 47.75 -35.50 19.83
N ALA A 304 47.21 -36.55 19.20
CA ALA A 304 47.51 -37.26 17.95
C ALA A 304 46.32 -38.20 17.58
N THR A 305 46.24 -38.55 16.29
CA THR A 305 45.83 -39.86 15.69
C THR A 305 44.58 -40.61 16.15
N SER A 306 43.66 -40.89 15.22
CA SER A 306 43.40 -42.26 14.73
C SER A 306 42.35 -42.29 13.60
N GLU A 307 42.60 -43.15 12.62
CA GLU A 307 41.91 -43.36 11.36
C GLU A 307 40.65 -44.23 11.46
N THR A 308 39.62 -43.88 10.66
CA THR A 308 38.72 -44.76 9.85
C THR A 308 37.77 -45.79 10.56
N PRO A 309 36.90 -46.51 9.82
CA PRO A 309 35.63 -46.05 9.20
C PRO A 309 34.46 -47.02 9.53
N GLU A 310 33.18 -46.65 9.26
CA GLU A 310 32.04 -47.59 9.06
C GLU A 310 30.76 -46.76 8.82
N ASP A 311 30.19 -46.67 7.62
CA ASP A 311 29.29 -47.63 6.96
C ASP A 311 28.18 -48.19 7.87
N ALA A 312 26.98 -47.59 7.80
CA ALA A 312 25.72 -48.26 8.13
C ALA A 312 24.51 -47.51 7.56
N THR A 313 24.14 -47.87 6.33
CA THR A 313 22.78 -47.78 5.79
C THR A 313 21.86 -48.74 6.57
N PRO A 314 20.55 -48.44 6.69
CA PRO A 314 19.60 -49.50 6.40
C PRO A 314 18.48 -49.02 5.47
N ALA A 315 18.42 -49.68 4.31
CA ALA A 315 17.19 -49.94 3.59
C ALA A 315 16.56 -51.24 4.15
N ILE A 316 15.34 -51.56 3.69
CA ILE A 316 14.49 -52.74 3.99
C ILE A 316 13.44 -52.42 5.10
N ALA A 317 12.12 -52.60 4.95
CA ALA A 317 11.31 -53.31 3.96
C ALA A 317 9.94 -52.64 3.77
N ALA A 318 9.48 -52.68 2.52
CA ALA A 318 8.07 -52.71 2.18
C ALA A 318 7.47 -54.06 2.60
N HIS A 319 6.26 -54.05 3.16
CA HIS A 319 5.36 -55.19 3.07
C HIS A 319 3.92 -54.71 2.89
N ALA A 320 3.33 -55.19 1.81
CA ALA A 320 1.94 -55.08 1.41
C ALA A 320 1.02 -55.94 2.28
N LEU A 321 -0.24 -55.52 2.39
CA LEU A 321 -1.48 -56.29 2.52
C LEU A 321 -2.61 -55.26 2.28
N GLU A 322 -3.20 -55.16 1.09
CA GLU A 322 -4.37 -55.92 0.61
C GLU A 322 -5.54 -55.99 1.60
N GLY A 323 -6.66 -55.38 1.22
CA GLY A 323 -7.98 -55.98 1.40
C GLY A 323 -9.03 -55.16 2.16
N LEU A 324 -10.24 -55.13 1.56
CA LEU A 324 -11.56 -54.68 2.06
C LEU A 324 -11.89 -53.20 1.78
N ALA A 325 -12.51 -52.87 0.63
CA ALA A 325 -13.90 -53.13 0.20
C ALA A 325 -14.89 -52.03 0.66
N SER A 326 -15.47 -51.40 -0.36
CA SER A 326 -16.84 -50.89 -0.43
C SER A 326 -17.33 -49.90 0.64
N THR A 327 -17.51 -48.63 0.25
CA THR A 327 -18.61 -47.82 0.78
C THR A 327 -19.17 -46.89 -0.30
N GLU A 328 -20.39 -47.25 -0.68
CA GLU A 328 -21.51 -46.51 -1.28
C GLU A 328 -21.32 -45.09 -1.84
N ALA A 329 -21.78 -44.97 -3.08
CA ALA A 329 -22.16 -43.72 -3.74
C ALA A 329 -23.36 -43.05 -3.04
N PRO A 330 -23.41 -41.71 -2.96
CA PRO A 330 -24.59 -41.00 -2.48
C PRO A 330 -25.68 -40.90 -3.56
N PRO A 331 -26.97 -40.93 -3.18
CA PRO A 331 -28.07 -40.91 -4.13
C PRO A 331 -28.37 -39.51 -4.69
N THR A 332 -28.77 -39.54 -5.96
CA THR A 332 -29.38 -38.46 -6.74
C THR A 332 -30.71 -38.03 -6.11
N GLU A 333 -30.79 -36.78 -5.63
CA GLU A 333 -32.07 -36.14 -5.27
C GLU A 333 -32.55 -35.22 -6.41
N ALA A 334 -33.81 -35.42 -6.77
CA ALA A 334 -34.54 -34.69 -7.80
C ALA A 334 -35.05 -33.32 -7.29
N PRO A 335 -35.24 -32.33 -8.18
CA PRO A 335 -35.65 -30.98 -7.79
C PRO A 335 -37.14 -30.90 -7.45
N THR A 336 -37.43 -30.20 -6.36
CA THR A 336 -38.78 -29.88 -5.88
C THR A 336 -39.31 -28.60 -6.53
N ASP A 337 -40.57 -28.66 -6.95
CA ASP A 337 -41.37 -27.57 -7.50
C ASP A 337 -41.37 -26.34 -6.58
N THR A 338 -41.15 -25.14 -7.14
CA THR A 338 -41.38 -23.87 -6.46
C THR A 338 -42.47 -23.09 -7.18
N GLU A 339 -43.54 -22.84 -6.43
CA GLU A 339 -44.75 -22.11 -6.79
C GLU A 339 -44.49 -20.68 -7.30
N ALA A 340 -45.31 -20.29 -8.28
CA ALA A 340 -45.46 -18.94 -8.78
C ALA A 340 -46.27 -18.06 -7.81
N PRO A 341 -45.94 -16.76 -7.63
CA PRO A 341 -46.87 -15.79 -7.06
C PRO A 341 -47.74 -15.14 -8.16
N PRO A 342 -48.99 -14.76 -7.85
CA PRO A 342 -49.99 -14.38 -8.84
C PRO A 342 -49.89 -12.94 -9.33
N GLU A 343 -50.34 -12.76 -10.57
CA GLU A 343 -50.75 -11.50 -11.19
C GLU A 343 -51.78 -10.75 -10.32
N SER A 344 -51.62 -9.43 -10.21
CA SER A 344 -52.72 -8.53 -9.86
C SER A 344 -52.68 -7.29 -10.74
N ASP A 345 -53.50 -7.30 -11.77
CA ASP A 345 -53.98 -6.10 -12.46
C ASP A 345 -55.09 -5.43 -11.62
N ALA A 346 -55.02 -4.11 -11.45
CA ALA A 346 -56.17 -3.19 -11.55
C ALA A 346 -55.74 -1.74 -11.20
N ALA A 347 -55.90 -0.85 -12.19
CA ALA A 347 -55.99 0.61 -12.03
C ALA A 347 -57.41 1.00 -11.52
N PRO A 348 -57.90 2.28 -11.56
CA PRO A 348 -57.25 3.59 -11.69
C PRO A 348 -57.78 4.65 -10.69
N ASP A 349 -57.28 5.88 -10.85
CA ASP A 349 -58.08 7.13 -10.90
C ASP A 349 -58.08 8.13 -9.72
N SER A 350 -58.22 9.41 -10.13
CA SER A 350 -58.66 10.61 -9.40
C SER A 350 -57.64 11.55 -8.67
N ALA A 351 -57.26 12.58 -9.43
CA ALA A 351 -57.66 13.98 -9.24
C ALA A 351 -57.33 14.79 -7.96
N ALA A 352 -56.58 15.87 -8.19
CA ALA A 352 -56.90 17.27 -7.86
C ALA A 352 -57.14 17.72 -6.39
N ARG A 353 -56.27 18.64 -5.91
CA ARG A 353 -56.61 19.85 -5.12
C ARG A 353 -55.34 20.69 -4.94
N ARG A 354 -55.16 21.82 -5.65
CA ARG A 354 -55.56 23.19 -5.28
C ARG A 354 -55.51 23.48 -3.77
N GLY A 355 -54.72 24.49 -3.38
CA GLY A 355 -55.12 25.35 -2.28
C GLY A 355 -54.00 26.03 -1.49
N SER A 356 -53.82 27.31 -1.80
CA SER A 356 -53.80 28.41 -0.82
C SER A 356 -52.44 29.03 -0.46
N ALA A 357 -52.44 30.33 -0.74
CA ALA A 357 -51.44 31.34 -0.47
C ALA A 357 -51.63 31.99 0.92
N ARG A 358 -50.73 32.95 1.18
CA ARG A 358 -50.73 33.99 2.24
C ARG A 358 -50.23 33.48 3.60
N SER A 359 -49.49 34.24 4.39
CA SER A 359 -49.43 35.70 4.49
C SER A 359 -48.13 36.15 5.17
N ALA A 360 -47.78 37.41 4.92
CA ALA A 360 -46.67 38.15 5.48
C ALA A 360 -46.93 38.68 6.92
N SER A 361 -45.86 38.96 7.66
CA SER A 361 -45.65 40.12 8.57
C SER A 361 -44.39 39.85 9.40
N ARG A 362 -43.29 40.62 9.33
CA ARG A 362 -43.07 42.04 9.69
C ARG A 362 -43.21 42.29 11.20
N SER A 363 -42.10 42.41 11.91
CA SER A 363 -41.73 43.61 12.69
C SER A 363 -40.47 43.38 13.53
N THR A 364 -39.75 44.48 13.73
CA THR A 364 -38.39 44.67 14.22
C THR A 364 -38.39 45.00 15.74
N PRO A 365 -37.40 45.73 16.30
CA PRO A 365 -36.36 45.22 17.19
C PRO A 365 -36.55 45.67 18.65
N SER A 366 -35.83 45.08 19.61
CA SER A 366 -35.61 45.76 20.90
C SER A 366 -34.24 45.45 21.48
N LYS A 367 -33.57 46.55 21.85
CA LYS A 367 -32.41 46.64 22.71
C LYS A 367 -32.73 46.10 24.11
N GLU A 368 -31.67 45.79 24.84
CA GLU A 368 -31.35 46.28 26.19
C GLU A 368 -30.71 45.16 27.02
N GLY A 369 -29.49 45.42 27.49
CA GLY A 369 -28.66 44.44 28.17
C GLY A 369 -29.16 44.04 29.56
N LYS A 370 -28.78 42.83 29.97
CA LYS A 370 -28.55 42.48 31.37
C LYS A 370 -27.68 41.22 31.42
N ARG A 371 -26.49 41.37 32.01
CA ARG A 371 -25.64 40.27 32.45
C ARG A 371 -26.46 39.37 33.38
N THR A 372 -26.85 38.20 32.89
CA THR A 372 -27.40 37.13 33.74
C THR A 372 -26.32 36.07 33.94
N ARG A 373 -26.01 35.82 35.21
CA ARG A 373 -25.27 34.63 35.64
C ARG A 373 -25.93 33.42 34.99
N SER A 374 -25.17 32.66 34.20
CA SER A 374 -25.64 31.42 33.60
C SER A 374 -25.93 30.41 34.71
N VAL A 375 -27.21 30.31 35.08
CA VAL A 375 -27.75 29.24 35.90
C VAL A 375 -27.47 27.94 35.17
N TRP A 376 -26.62 27.11 35.76
CA TRP A 376 -26.36 25.75 35.30
C TRP A 376 -27.67 24.96 35.41
N LYS A 377 -28.35 24.76 34.28
CA LYS A 377 -29.47 23.82 34.18
C LYS A 377 -28.90 22.40 34.29
N PRO A 378 -29.31 21.58 35.27
CA PRO A 378 -28.91 20.19 35.33
C PRO A 378 -29.39 19.47 34.06
N ALA A 379 -28.53 18.61 33.53
CA ALA A 379 -28.73 17.87 32.29
C ALA A 379 -30.11 17.20 32.28
N SER A 380 -30.97 17.66 31.39
CA SER A 380 -32.24 17.01 31.11
C SER A 380 -31.98 15.57 30.67
N LYS A 381 -32.65 14.66 31.36
CA LYS A 381 -32.74 13.22 31.10
C LYS A 381 -32.86 12.97 29.60
N ILE A 382 -31.81 12.41 29.00
CA ILE A 382 -31.80 12.02 27.59
C ILE A 382 -32.68 10.78 27.48
N GLU A 383 -33.90 10.96 26.97
CA GLU A 383 -34.76 9.87 26.53
C GLU A 383 -34.10 9.18 25.32
N PRO A 384 -33.95 7.84 25.32
CA PRO A 384 -33.43 7.12 24.18
C PRO A 384 -34.48 7.12 23.07
N THR A 385 -34.42 8.11 22.19
CA THR A 385 -35.12 8.10 20.91
C THR A 385 -34.68 6.87 20.10
N GLY A 386 -35.66 6.15 19.53
CA GLY A 386 -35.48 4.90 18.79
C GLY A 386 -34.52 5.02 17.59
N PRO A 387 -34.23 3.90 16.89
CA PRO A 387 -33.21 3.83 15.85
C PRO A 387 -33.64 4.58 14.58
N GLU A 388 -33.58 5.90 14.63
CA GLU A 388 -33.65 6.79 13.49
C GLU A 388 -32.44 6.49 12.59
N ARG A 389 -32.72 6.13 11.33
CA ARG A 389 -31.70 5.81 10.33
C ARG A 389 -30.71 6.98 10.28
N PRO A 390 -29.44 6.80 10.66
CA PRO A 390 -28.54 7.93 10.89
C PRO A 390 -28.39 8.68 9.56
N PRO A 391 -28.72 9.99 9.49
CA PRO A 391 -28.39 10.78 8.31
C PRO A 391 -26.90 10.59 8.04
N ALA A 392 -26.51 10.47 6.77
CA ALA A 392 -25.12 10.28 6.35
C ALA A 392 -24.25 11.33 7.07
N THR A 393 -23.61 10.89 8.15
CA THR A 393 -23.31 11.81 9.24
C THR A 393 -21.97 12.44 8.91
N ASP A 394 -21.92 13.77 8.85
CA ASP A 394 -20.71 14.58 8.70
C ASP A 394 -19.74 14.45 9.90
N GLU A 395 -19.92 13.39 10.69
CA GLU A 395 -19.28 13.13 11.96
C GLU A 395 -18.46 11.86 11.85
N LEU A 396 -17.16 12.06 12.01
CA LEU A 396 -16.17 11.01 11.99
C LEU A 396 -15.92 10.57 13.42
N THR A 397 -16.40 9.39 13.79
CA THR A 397 -16.26 8.85 15.14
C THR A 397 -15.03 7.96 15.26
N GLY A 398 -14.33 8.05 16.39
CA GLY A 398 -13.13 7.28 16.67
C GLY A 398 -12.61 7.49 18.09
N GLU A 399 -11.31 7.28 18.30
CA GLU A 399 -10.66 7.50 19.59
C GLU A 399 -9.67 8.65 19.52
N LEU A 400 -9.59 9.47 20.57
CA LEU A 400 -8.57 10.50 20.64
C LEU A 400 -7.18 9.86 20.79
N VAL A 401 -6.30 10.12 19.82
CA VAL A 401 -4.90 9.71 19.84
C VAL A 401 -4.01 10.94 19.97
N SER A 402 -3.13 10.92 20.97
CA SER A 402 -2.10 11.94 21.13
C SER A 402 -1.10 11.87 19.96
N VAL A 403 -0.84 13.00 19.31
CA VAL A 403 0.26 13.12 18.34
C VAL A 403 1.51 13.42 19.16
N GLN A 404 2.42 12.44 19.28
CA GLN A 404 3.72 12.67 19.90
C GLN A 404 4.70 13.14 18.83
N SER A 405 5.61 14.05 19.22
CA SER A 405 6.72 14.45 18.35
C SER A 405 7.58 13.23 18.01
N PRO A 406 8.01 13.04 16.74
CA PRO A 406 8.89 11.94 16.35
C PRO A 406 10.13 11.82 17.24
N TRP A 407 10.73 12.95 17.62
CA TRP A 407 11.90 13.01 18.50
C TRP A 407 11.65 12.42 19.89
N VAL A 408 10.46 12.66 20.46
CA VAL A 408 10.09 12.09 21.77
C VAL A 408 9.97 10.58 21.65
N THR A 409 9.41 10.07 20.54
CA THR A 409 9.33 8.64 20.29
C THR A 409 10.71 8.03 20.11
N VAL A 410 11.61 8.67 19.38
CA VAL A 410 13.01 8.22 19.20
C VAL A 410 13.72 8.19 20.54
N LEU A 411 13.66 9.26 21.33
CA LEU A 411 14.29 9.31 22.66
C LEU A 411 13.74 8.24 23.60
N LEU A 412 12.42 8.05 23.64
CA LEU A 412 11.78 6.99 24.45
C LEU A 412 12.14 5.58 23.97
N THR A 413 12.36 5.42 22.66
CA THR A 413 12.78 4.13 22.07
C THR A 413 14.23 3.83 22.41
N VAL A 414 15.14 4.79 22.21
CA VAL A 414 16.58 4.65 22.50
C VAL A 414 16.81 4.41 23.99
N THR A 415 16.05 5.07 24.87
CA THR A 415 16.13 4.85 26.33
C THR A 415 15.39 3.59 26.79
N LEU A 416 14.73 2.85 25.89
CA LEU A 416 13.85 1.71 26.19
C LEU A 416 12.66 2.01 27.13
N VAL A 417 12.48 3.26 27.56
CA VAL A 417 11.37 3.71 28.43
C VAL A 417 10.02 3.60 27.73
N ILE A 418 9.99 3.56 26.39
CA ILE A 418 8.74 3.40 25.64
C ILE A 418 7.98 2.12 26.02
N VAL A 419 8.69 1.02 26.29
CA VAL A 419 8.09 -0.29 26.60
C VAL A 419 7.29 -0.23 27.91
N PRO A 420 7.86 0.13 29.07
CA PRO A 420 7.07 0.21 30.31
C PRO A 420 5.95 1.24 30.21
N VAL A 421 6.15 2.37 29.51
CA VAL A 421 5.08 3.38 29.31
C VAL A 421 3.91 2.81 28.52
N VAL A 422 4.17 2.07 27.44
CA VAL A 422 3.13 1.43 26.63
C VAL A 422 2.41 0.35 27.44
N VAL A 423 3.15 -0.49 28.17
CA VAL A 423 2.61 -1.56 29.02
C VAL A 423 1.72 -0.99 30.12
N VAL A 424 2.21 -0.01 30.89
CA VAL A 424 1.44 0.66 31.95
C VAL A 424 0.18 1.30 31.37
N ARG A 425 0.28 1.93 30.19
CA ARG A 425 -0.88 2.56 29.54
C ARG A 425 -1.89 1.54 29.03
N ALA A 426 -1.44 0.39 28.53
CA ALA A 426 -2.30 -0.72 28.12
C ALA A 426 -3.02 -1.34 29.33
N LEU A 427 -2.28 -1.60 30.42
CA LEU A 427 -2.83 -2.06 31.69
C LEU A 427 -3.84 -1.07 32.26
N LEU A 428 -3.52 0.23 32.30
CA LEU A 428 -4.44 1.26 32.77
C LEU A 428 -5.72 1.30 31.93
N ARG A 429 -5.59 1.12 30.60
CA ARG A 429 -6.73 1.06 29.69
C ARG A 429 -7.60 -0.17 29.93
N TYR A 430 -6.97 -1.31 30.23
CA TYR A 430 -7.65 -2.57 30.51
C TYR A 430 -8.35 -2.55 31.88
N VAL A 431 -7.61 -2.23 32.94
CA VAL A 431 -8.09 -2.23 34.34
C VAL A 431 -9.14 -1.16 34.60
N LEU A 432 -8.91 0.07 34.14
CA LEU A 432 -9.85 1.18 34.39
C LEU A 432 -10.93 1.33 33.31
N LEU A 433 -10.92 0.46 32.29
CA LEU A 433 -11.76 0.59 31.09
C LEU A 433 -11.75 2.01 30.51
N CYS A 434 -10.60 2.69 30.59
CA CYS A 434 -10.46 4.07 30.16
C CYS A 434 -10.63 4.17 28.64
N ARG A 435 -11.77 4.71 28.18
CA ARG A 435 -12.03 5.00 26.76
C ARG A 435 -12.06 6.50 26.54
N ARG A 436 -11.51 6.94 25.41
CA ARG A 436 -11.51 8.35 25.00
C ARG A 436 -12.19 8.50 23.63
N PRO A 437 -13.51 8.24 23.53
CA PRO A 437 -14.22 8.47 22.29
C PRO A 437 -14.08 9.94 21.88
N ALA A 438 -13.75 10.13 20.61
CA ALA A 438 -13.66 11.42 19.97
C ALA A 438 -14.49 11.40 18.68
N SER A 439 -15.17 12.50 18.41
CA SER A 439 -15.81 12.73 17.14
C SER A 439 -15.31 14.02 16.52
N LEU A 440 -15.10 13.98 15.20
CA LEU A 440 -14.65 15.10 14.40
C LEU A 440 -15.77 15.44 13.41
N ARG A 441 -16.34 16.62 13.56
CA ARG A 441 -17.45 17.10 12.74
C ARG A 441 -17.05 18.35 11.97
N LEU A 442 -17.42 18.41 10.70
CA LEU A 442 -17.26 19.62 9.90
C LEU A 442 -18.44 20.54 10.15
N THR A 443 -18.18 21.74 10.67
CA THR A 443 -19.18 22.78 10.95
C THR A 443 -18.94 24.00 10.07
N PRO A 444 -19.92 24.91 9.90
CA PRO A 444 -19.71 26.17 9.17
C PRO A 444 -18.58 27.04 9.76
N HIS A 445 -18.25 26.87 11.04
CA HIS A 445 -17.21 27.63 11.74
C HIS A 445 -15.83 26.98 11.66
N GLY A 446 -15.74 25.70 11.27
CA GLY A 446 -14.50 24.94 11.28
C GLY A 446 -14.68 23.46 11.58
N LEU A 447 -13.56 22.80 11.88
CA LEU A 447 -13.55 21.42 12.35
C LEU A 447 -13.79 21.39 13.87
N GLU A 448 -14.93 20.87 14.28
CA GLU A 448 -15.26 20.68 15.69
C GLU A 448 -14.80 19.28 16.15
N LEU A 449 -13.91 19.25 17.13
CA LEU A 449 -13.48 18.04 17.81
C LEU A 449 -14.22 17.94 19.15
N SER A 450 -15.13 16.98 19.26
CA SER A 450 -15.75 16.62 20.52
C SER A 450 -15.05 15.41 21.11
N GLN A 451 -14.54 15.52 22.33
CA GLN A 451 -13.88 14.42 23.04
C GLN A 451 -14.53 14.18 24.41
N ARG A 452 -14.73 12.91 24.75
CA ARG A 452 -15.20 12.50 26.08
C ARG A 452 -14.22 11.49 26.66
N THR A 453 -13.84 11.65 27.92
CA THR A 453 -13.05 10.67 28.68
C THR A 453 -14.00 9.89 29.56
N ILE A 454 -14.10 8.59 29.32
CA ILE A 454 -14.96 7.66 30.05
C ILE A 454 -14.06 6.75 30.88
N VAL A 455 -14.32 6.64 32.18
CA VAL A 455 -13.60 5.76 33.12
C VAL A 455 -14.66 4.95 33.86
N LEU A 456 -14.55 3.62 33.83
CA LEU A 456 -15.52 2.70 34.46
C LEU A 456 -16.99 3.00 34.06
N GLY A 457 -17.23 3.35 32.79
CA GLY A 457 -18.56 3.69 32.28
C GLY A 457 -19.04 5.12 32.59
N HIS A 458 -18.34 5.88 33.44
CA HIS A 458 -18.71 7.25 33.78
C HIS A 458 -17.93 8.29 32.97
N VAL A 459 -18.60 9.35 32.51
CA VAL A 459 -17.98 10.46 31.79
C VAL A 459 -17.23 11.37 32.77
N LEU A 460 -15.92 11.20 32.85
CA LEU A 460 -15.06 11.99 33.72
C LEU A 460 -14.85 13.42 33.20
N ARG A 461 -14.72 13.57 31.87
CA ARG A 461 -14.46 14.88 31.26
C ARG A 461 -14.97 14.94 29.83
N SER A 462 -15.70 16.01 29.49
CA SER A 462 -16.07 16.36 28.11
C SER A 462 -15.34 17.64 27.72
N ARG A 463 -14.81 17.71 26.49
CA ARG A 463 -14.29 18.95 25.90
C ARG A 463 -14.72 19.01 24.43
N SER A 464 -15.15 20.17 23.97
CA SER A 464 -15.27 20.48 22.54
C SER A 464 -14.21 21.51 22.17
N THR A 465 -13.55 21.33 21.03
CA THR A 465 -12.54 22.25 20.49
C THR A 465 -12.85 22.52 19.03
N VAL A 466 -13.08 23.78 18.69
CA VAL A 466 -13.33 24.20 17.30
C VAL A 466 -12.03 24.71 16.70
N VAL A 467 -11.59 24.10 15.61
CA VAL A 467 -10.43 24.54 14.81
C VAL A 467 -10.96 25.26 13.56
N PRO A 468 -10.78 26.59 13.45
CA PRO A 468 -11.24 27.32 12.28
C PRO A 468 -10.48 26.85 11.03
N LEU A 469 -11.16 26.76 9.88
CA LEU A 469 -10.53 26.34 8.62
C LEU A 469 -9.37 27.25 8.20
N SER A 470 -9.46 28.55 8.54
CA SER A 470 -8.40 29.53 8.31
C SER A 470 -7.16 29.30 9.18
N GLY A 471 -7.29 28.57 10.27
CA GLY A 471 -6.22 28.21 11.19
C GLY A 471 -5.78 26.76 11.04
N LEU A 472 -6.21 26.04 10.02
CA LEU A 472 -5.82 24.66 9.76
C LEU A 472 -4.53 24.66 8.92
N VAL A 473 -3.41 24.19 9.48
CA VAL A 473 -2.14 24.08 8.74
C VAL A 473 -2.16 22.84 7.87
N ARG A 474 -2.54 21.71 8.47
CA ARG A 474 -2.52 20.41 7.82
C ARG A 474 -3.60 19.52 8.40
N ILE A 475 -4.33 18.85 7.52
CA ILE A 475 -5.15 17.70 7.88
C ILE A 475 -4.71 16.53 6.99
N THR A 476 -4.36 15.41 7.62
CA THR A 476 -3.82 14.27 6.88
C THR A 476 -4.38 12.98 7.45
N ARG A 477 -4.69 12.04 6.55
CA ARG A 477 -4.97 10.66 6.92
C ARG A 477 -3.64 9.92 6.99
N GLU A 478 -3.36 9.36 8.16
CA GLU A 478 -2.27 8.43 8.34
C GLU A 478 -2.86 7.02 8.45
N VAL A 479 -2.49 6.16 7.51
CA VAL A 479 -2.69 4.72 7.65
C VAL A 479 -1.61 4.23 8.58
N ARG A 480 -1.99 3.72 9.75
CA ARG A 480 -1.02 3.20 10.72
C ARG A 480 -0.24 2.07 10.06
N TYR A 481 1.09 2.12 10.17
CA TYR A 481 1.97 1.07 9.67
C TYR A 481 1.53 -0.29 10.23
N ALA A 482 1.07 -1.18 9.36
CA ALA A 482 0.87 -2.60 9.67
C ALA A 482 2.17 -3.24 10.21
N GLY A 483 3.32 -2.61 9.94
CA GLY A 483 4.64 -3.05 10.39
C GLY A 483 4.79 -3.17 11.91
N ALA A 484 4.13 -2.35 12.74
CA ALA A 484 4.36 -2.43 14.20
C ALA A 484 3.96 -3.78 14.80
N ALA A 485 2.86 -4.36 14.31
CA ALA A 485 2.43 -5.69 14.73
C ALA A 485 3.32 -6.79 14.15
N LEU A 486 3.79 -6.62 12.92
CA LEU A 486 4.79 -7.51 12.31
C LEU A 486 6.10 -7.53 13.12
N TYR A 487 6.62 -6.36 13.49
CA TYR A 487 7.83 -6.26 14.32
C TYR A 487 7.63 -6.82 15.72
N ALA A 488 6.45 -6.62 16.32
CA ALA A 488 6.11 -7.21 17.60
C ALA A 488 6.07 -8.74 17.52
N GLY A 489 5.51 -9.29 16.43
CA GLY A 489 5.50 -10.73 16.17
C GLY A 489 6.91 -11.29 15.96
N LEU A 490 7.70 -10.66 15.08
CA LEU A 490 9.09 -11.05 14.84
C LEU A 490 9.94 -10.99 16.11
N PHE A 491 9.75 -9.96 16.94
CA PHE A 491 10.41 -9.84 18.23
C PHE A 491 9.99 -10.95 19.19
N ALA A 492 8.68 -11.24 19.29
CA ALA A 492 8.17 -12.32 20.13
C ALA A 492 8.71 -13.70 19.70
N LEU A 493 8.77 -13.94 18.39
CA LEU A 493 9.37 -15.14 17.80
C LEU A 493 10.86 -15.23 18.16
N THR A 494 11.62 -14.16 17.92
CA THR A 494 13.06 -14.11 18.22
C THR A 494 13.34 -14.35 19.71
N LEU A 495 12.56 -13.73 20.59
CA LEU A 495 12.70 -13.89 22.04
C LEU A 495 12.34 -15.32 22.48
N GLY A 496 11.26 -15.89 21.93
CA GLY A 496 10.85 -17.28 22.19
C GLY A 496 11.90 -18.28 21.74
N THR A 497 12.46 -18.11 20.53
CA THR A 497 13.56 -18.93 20.01
C THR A 497 14.81 -18.79 20.87
N TYR A 498 15.21 -17.56 21.23
CA TYR A 498 16.40 -17.32 22.06
C TYR A 498 16.30 -18.01 23.43
N VAL A 499 15.17 -17.81 24.14
CA VAL A 499 14.94 -18.45 25.45
C VAL A 499 14.82 -19.97 25.31
N GLY A 500 14.10 -20.45 24.30
CA GLY A 500 13.92 -21.87 24.01
C GLY A 500 15.24 -22.58 23.74
N THR A 501 16.03 -22.09 22.79
CA THR A 501 17.34 -22.67 22.44
C THR A 501 18.30 -22.66 23.61
N ARG A 502 18.35 -21.58 24.40
CA ARG A 502 19.20 -21.53 25.60
C ARG A 502 18.84 -22.61 26.61
N ARG A 503 17.54 -22.79 26.90
CA ARG A 503 17.04 -23.81 27.85
C ARG A 503 17.23 -25.22 27.33
N PHE A 504 17.09 -25.42 26.02
CA PHE A 504 17.38 -26.68 25.37
C PHE A 504 18.87 -27.07 25.52
N LEU A 505 19.79 -26.12 25.26
CA LEU A 505 21.22 -26.33 25.46
C LEU A 505 21.59 -26.58 26.92
N GLU A 506 20.94 -25.89 27.86
CA GLU A 506 21.09 -26.16 29.29
C GLU A 506 20.60 -27.58 29.63
N GLY A 507 19.50 -28.04 29.04
CA GLY A 507 18.98 -29.40 29.19
C GLY A 507 19.94 -30.48 28.68
N LEU A 508 20.63 -30.23 27.57
CA LEU A 508 21.65 -31.14 27.02
C LEU A 508 22.92 -31.22 27.88
N ARG A 509 23.26 -30.16 28.61
CA ARG A 509 24.46 -30.13 29.47
C ARG A 509 24.28 -30.90 30.78
N VAL A 510 23.05 -31.15 31.21
CA VAL A 510 22.77 -31.95 32.42
C VAL A 510 22.97 -33.42 32.11
N ALA A 511 23.83 -34.11 32.88
CA ALA A 511 24.07 -35.55 32.71
C ALA A 511 22.76 -36.33 32.88
N GLY A 512 22.37 -37.09 31.85
CA GLY A 512 21.10 -37.80 31.78
C GLY A 512 19.96 -37.03 31.09
N GLY A 513 20.16 -35.75 30.75
CA GLY A 513 19.16 -34.88 30.13
C GLY A 513 18.05 -34.50 31.11
N SER A 514 17.70 -33.22 31.18
CA SER A 514 16.55 -32.76 31.98
C SER A 514 15.30 -32.62 31.12
N LEU A 515 14.34 -33.53 31.28
CA LEU A 515 13.06 -33.50 30.55
C LEU A 515 12.28 -32.20 30.83
N ASP A 516 12.36 -31.68 32.05
CA ASP A 516 11.72 -30.40 32.42
C ASP A 516 12.30 -29.21 31.65
N LEU A 517 13.62 -29.17 31.46
CA LEU A 517 14.28 -28.11 30.67
C LEU A 517 13.89 -28.20 29.19
N PHE A 518 13.76 -29.41 28.65
CA PHE A 518 13.26 -29.61 27.28
C PHE A 518 11.80 -29.20 27.13
N ALA A 519 10.94 -29.55 28.09
CA ALA A 519 9.54 -29.15 28.09
C ALA A 519 9.39 -27.62 28.17
N PHE A 520 10.18 -26.96 29.02
CA PHE A 520 10.18 -25.51 29.11
C PHE A 520 10.73 -24.84 27.84
N ALA A 521 11.77 -25.41 27.23
CA ALA A 521 12.29 -24.93 25.96
C ALA A 521 11.24 -24.99 24.84
N ALA A 522 10.54 -26.12 24.73
CA ALA A 522 9.45 -26.30 23.76
C ALA A 522 8.29 -25.32 24.03
N LEU A 523 7.90 -25.13 25.29
CA LEU A 523 6.85 -24.19 25.67
C LEU A 523 7.21 -22.74 25.32
N ALA A 524 8.45 -22.31 25.58
CA ALA A 524 8.92 -20.97 25.26
C ALA A 524 8.90 -20.70 23.74
N LEU A 525 9.29 -21.70 22.94
CA LEU A 525 9.27 -21.63 21.47
C LEU A 525 7.83 -21.57 20.94
N LEU A 526 6.94 -22.44 21.43
CA LEU A 526 5.52 -22.43 21.07
C LEU A 526 4.83 -21.11 21.45
N LEU A 527 5.17 -20.53 22.61
CA LEU A 527 4.66 -19.23 23.03
C LEU A 527 5.12 -18.11 22.08
N GLY A 528 6.38 -18.13 21.64
CA GLY A 528 6.91 -17.18 20.66
C GLY A 528 6.15 -17.23 19.33
N ILE A 529 5.94 -18.42 18.78
CA ILE A 529 5.17 -18.64 17.55
C ILE A 529 3.71 -18.19 17.73
N SER A 530 3.08 -18.55 18.85
CA SER A 530 1.69 -18.22 19.13
C SER A 530 1.47 -16.70 19.24
N LEU A 531 2.41 -15.99 19.88
CA LEU A 531 2.37 -14.53 19.97
C LEU A 531 2.58 -13.86 18.62
N ASP A 532 3.49 -14.37 17.78
CA ASP A 532 3.68 -13.88 16.42
C ASP A 532 2.41 -13.99 15.57
N PHE A 533 1.77 -15.15 15.59
CA PHE A 533 0.50 -15.37 14.90
C PHE A 533 -0.61 -14.45 15.43
N PHE A 534 -0.71 -14.32 16.76
CA PHE A 534 -1.69 -13.45 17.40
C PHE A 534 -1.51 -11.98 16.98
N PHE A 535 -0.27 -11.46 17.02
CA PHE A 535 0.00 -10.08 16.60
C PHE A 535 -0.27 -9.87 15.11
N SER A 536 0.08 -10.84 14.26
CA SER A 536 -0.21 -10.81 12.82
C SER A 536 -1.72 -10.78 12.53
N SER A 537 -2.50 -11.60 13.24
CA SER A 537 -3.97 -11.64 13.11
C SER A 537 -4.62 -10.33 13.59
N VAL A 538 -4.20 -9.80 14.74
CA VAL A 538 -4.66 -8.51 15.25
C VAL A 538 -4.29 -7.37 14.29
N ALA A 539 -3.12 -7.44 13.63
CA ALA A 539 -2.73 -6.50 12.59
C ALA A 539 -3.73 -6.51 11.43
N HIS A 540 -4.16 -7.69 10.99
CA HIS A 540 -5.15 -7.84 9.92
C HIS A 540 -6.52 -7.30 10.31
N SER A 541 -6.95 -7.49 11.57
CA SER A 541 -8.19 -6.90 12.10
C SER A 541 -8.15 -5.36 12.12
N SER A 542 -6.96 -4.75 12.10
CA SER A 542 -6.80 -3.30 12.00
C SER A 542 -6.79 -2.76 10.56
N ARG A 543 -6.77 -3.62 9.53
CA ARG A 543 -6.86 -3.20 8.12
C ARG A 543 -8.21 -2.50 7.87
N GLY A 544 -8.16 -1.35 7.22
CA GLY A 544 -9.33 -0.49 6.97
C GLY A 544 -9.56 0.60 8.02
N ARG A 545 -8.86 0.55 9.17
CA ARG A 545 -8.87 1.65 10.14
C ARG A 545 -7.68 2.57 9.92
N CYS A 546 -7.95 3.86 9.93
CA CYS A 546 -6.96 4.92 9.79
C CYS A 546 -7.00 5.87 10.99
N ARG A 547 -6.07 6.82 10.98
CA ARG A 547 -6.07 7.96 11.89
C ARG A 547 -6.14 9.23 11.06
N VAL A 548 -6.99 10.17 11.45
CA VAL A 548 -7.00 11.52 10.90
C VAL A 548 -6.26 12.42 11.88
N ILE A 549 -5.19 13.07 11.42
CA ILE A 549 -4.41 14.03 12.19
C ILE A 549 -4.77 15.45 11.74
N VAL A 550 -5.06 16.29 12.73
CA VAL A 550 -5.38 17.71 12.56
C VAL A 550 -4.28 18.53 13.22
N VAL A 551 -3.60 19.35 12.43
CA VAL A 551 -2.54 20.26 12.88
C VAL A 551 -3.06 21.70 12.74
N PRO A 552 -3.47 22.33 13.86
CA PRO A 552 -3.84 23.75 13.85
C PRO A 552 -2.58 24.64 13.81
N THR A 553 -2.75 25.88 13.36
CA THR A 553 -1.73 26.95 13.37
C THR A 553 -1.33 27.32 14.79
N ARG A 554 -2.28 27.32 15.71
CA ARG A 554 -2.07 27.57 17.13
C ARG A 554 -2.63 26.41 17.94
N GLY A 555 -1.79 25.85 18.81
CA GLY A 555 -2.16 24.77 19.71
C GLY A 555 -1.50 23.43 19.37
N ARG A 556 -1.89 22.40 20.11
CA ARG A 556 -1.32 21.05 19.95
C ARG A 556 -2.03 20.31 18.82
N ALA A 557 -1.25 19.59 18.01
CA ALA A 557 -1.80 18.62 17.07
C ALA A 557 -2.56 17.52 17.81
N PHE A 558 -3.69 17.12 17.26
CA PHE A 558 -4.50 16.02 17.77
C PHE A 558 -4.90 15.09 16.63
N GLY A 559 -5.21 13.85 16.95
CA GLY A 559 -5.71 12.93 15.95
C GLY A 559 -6.87 12.10 16.46
N VAL A 560 -7.75 11.72 15.56
CA VAL A 560 -8.83 10.75 15.79
C VAL A 560 -8.42 9.45 15.11
N GLY A 561 -8.16 8.43 15.91
CA GLY A 561 -7.78 7.09 15.46
C GLY A 561 -8.98 6.14 15.38
N SER A 562 -8.74 4.95 14.82
CA SER A 562 -9.76 3.91 14.64
C SER A 562 -10.92 4.33 13.75
N VAL A 563 -10.62 5.22 12.79
CA VAL A 563 -11.58 5.82 11.88
C VAL A 563 -11.66 4.96 10.61
N ASP A 564 -12.85 4.77 10.07
CA ASP A 564 -13.04 4.13 8.77
C ASP A 564 -12.36 4.95 7.64
N ALA A 565 -11.54 4.30 6.82
CA ALA A 565 -10.76 4.97 5.78
C ALA A 565 -11.63 5.74 4.78
N ARG A 566 -12.76 5.18 4.35
CA ARG A 566 -13.67 5.82 3.38
C ARG A 566 -14.32 7.07 3.98
N SER A 567 -14.73 6.98 5.24
CA SER A 567 -15.31 8.10 5.99
C SER A 567 -14.30 9.24 6.18
N ALA A 568 -13.02 8.90 6.44
CA ALA A 568 -11.94 9.87 6.51
C ALA A 568 -11.70 10.57 5.17
N ASP A 569 -11.62 9.83 4.06
CA ASP A 569 -11.39 10.40 2.73
C ASP A 569 -12.56 11.30 2.30
N ALA A 570 -13.80 10.91 2.61
CA ALA A 570 -14.98 11.73 2.38
C ALA A 570 -14.96 13.02 3.21
N LEU A 571 -14.50 12.98 4.46
CA LEU A 571 -14.32 14.18 5.27
C LEU A 571 -13.21 15.08 4.70
N LEU A 572 -12.05 14.52 4.35
CA LEU A 572 -10.91 15.26 3.79
C LEU A 572 -11.28 15.97 2.48
N THR A 573 -12.01 15.30 1.60
CA THR A 573 -12.49 15.88 0.33
C THR A 573 -13.43 17.06 0.56
N ARG A 574 -14.24 17.02 1.63
CA ARG A 574 -15.16 18.12 1.97
C ARG A 574 -14.41 19.29 2.61
N VAL A 575 -13.47 19.00 3.50
CA VAL A 575 -12.59 20.01 4.10
C VAL A 575 -11.80 20.74 3.01
N SER A 576 -11.23 20.03 2.03
CA SER A 576 -10.48 20.65 0.94
C SER A 576 -11.34 21.60 0.09
N LYS A 577 -12.57 21.18 -0.25
CA LYS A 577 -13.55 22.04 -0.95
C LYS A 577 -13.89 23.30 -0.15
N GLN A 578 -14.14 23.17 1.16
CA GLN A 578 -14.47 24.31 2.00
C GLN A 578 -13.28 25.26 2.21
N VAL A 579 -12.07 24.72 2.41
CA VAL A 579 -10.84 25.53 2.54
C VAL A 579 -10.61 26.34 1.27
N ARG A 580 -10.79 25.74 0.09
CA ARG A 580 -10.70 26.44 -1.20
C ARG A 580 -11.74 27.56 -1.30
N ALA A 581 -13.00 27.29 -0.96
CA ALA A 581 -14.05 28.30 -0.95
C ALA A 581 -13.78 29.46 0.03
N VAL A 582 -13.15 29.19 1.17
CA VAL A 582 -12.73 30.22 2.14
C VAL A 582 -11.54 31.03 1.60
N ALA A 583 -10.60 30.38 0.92
CA ALA A 583 -9.46 31.06 0.29
C ALA A 583 -9.91 31.99 -0.85
N GLU A 584 -10.82 31.54 -1.70
CA GLU A 584 -11.38 32.34 -2.81
C GLU A 584 -12.13 33.59 -2.31
N ARG A 585 -12.82 33.51 -1.16
CA ARG A 585 -13.45 34.69 -0.53
C ARG A 585 -12.46 35.67 0.10
N ARG A 586 -11.25 35.21 0.44
CA ARG A 586 -10.23 36.02 1.11
C ARG A 586 -9.31 36.75 0.17
N THR A 587 -9.14 36.28 -1.06
CA THR A 587 -8.42 37.04 -2.09
C THR A 587 -9.23 38.30 -2.33
N PRO A 588 -8.83 39.48 -1.81
CA PRO A 588 -9.54 40.71 -2.12
C PRO A 588 -9.50 40.82 -3.64
N ALA A 589 -10.63 41.16 -4.26
CA ALA A 589 -10.64 41.53 -5.66
C ALA A 589 -9.52 42.57 -5.81
N ARG A 590 -8.39 42.17 -6.41
CA ARG A 590 -7.32 43.09 -6.74
C ARG A 590 -8.04 44.08 -7.62
N ILE A 591 -8.28 45.26 -7.06
CA ILE A 591 -8.81 46.39 -7.79
C ILE A 591 -7.78 46.57 -8.89
N SER A 592 -8.11 46.06 -10.07
CA SER A 592 -7.41 46.37 -11.30
C SER A 592 -7.68 47.85 -11.50
N GLU A 593 -6.85 48.68 -10.88
CA GLU A 593 -6.70 50.07 -11.25
C GLU A 593 -6.29 50.06 -12.73
N PRO A 594 -7.13 50.58 -13.64
CA PRO A 594 -6.70 50.78 -15.01
C PRO A 594 -5.58 51.83 -14.98
N VAL A 595 -4.41 51.46 -15.52
CA VAL A 595 -3.27 52.36 -15.77
C VAL A 595 -3.58 53.27 -16.94
#